data_AF-A0A0C2TF83-F1
#
_entry.id   AF-A0A0C2TF83-F1
#
_cell.length_a   1.000
_cell.length_b   1.000
_cell.length_c   1.000
_cell.angle_alpha   90.00
_cell.angle_beta   90.00
_cell.angle_gamma   90.00
#
_symmetry.space_group_name_H-M   'P 1'
#
loop_
_entity.id
_entity.type
_entity.pdbx_description
1 polymer ?
#
loop_
_entity_poly.entity_id
_entity_poly.type
_entity_poly.pdbx_seq_one_letter_code
_entity_poly.pdbx_strand_id
1 'polypeptide(L)'
;MMLQVMLKVAEAIQYLNSMGILLHNDFDLDDIYLDSECHVKIVPLTSGAPGPYEDEMPDEENVLLLGIAFYELYFDVDLCRDDIIECLERPSEPEISEELWQTKSWREWSLWK
;
A
#
# COMPACT_ATOMS: atom_id res chain seq x y z
N MET A 1 -0.62 8.79 15.81
CA MET A 1 0.57 7.93 15.62
C MET A 1 0.45 7.15 14.32
N MET A 2 -0.63 6.39 14.11
CA MET A 2 -0.91 5.62 12.89
C MET A 2 -0.82 6.43 11.57
N LEU A 3 -1.45 7.60 11.49
CA LEU A 3 -1.37 8.48 10.30
C LEU A 3 0.06 8.97 9.99
N GLN A 4 0.92 9.13 11.00
CA GLN A 4 2.32 9.53 10.78
C GLN A 4 3.14 8.38 10.22
N VAL A 5 2.90 7.14 10.69
CA VAL A 5 3.50 5.93 10.15
C VAL A 5 3.07 5.74 8.70
N MET A 6 1.77 5.87 8.40
CA MET A 6 1.23 5.76 7.04
C MET A 6 1.84 6.78 6.08
N LEU A 7 2.00 8.03 6.52
CA LEU A 7 2.67 9.05 5.71
C LEU A 7 4.11 8.64 5.40
N LYS A 8 4.84 8.09 6.38
CA LYS A 8 6.22 7.63 6.20
C LYS A 8 6.31 6.41 5.27
N VAL A 9 5.34 5.50 5.32
CA VAL A 9 5.21 4.38 4.39
C VAL A 9 4.95 4.89 2.97
N ALA A 10 4.01 5.83 2.80
CA ALA A 10 3.71 6.44 1.51
C ALA A 10 4.92 7.16 0.89
N GLU A 11 5.68 7.91 1.70
CA GLU A 11 6.93 8.56 1.28
C GLU A 11 7.97 7.52 0.81
N ALA A 12 8.09 6.39 1.53
CA ALA A 12 9.04 5.33 1.19
C ALA A 12 8.63 4.58 -0.10
N ILE A 13 7.36 4.25 -0.28
CA ILE A 13 6.85 3.63 -1.52
C ILE A 13 7.00 4.60 -2.70
N GLN A 14 6.68 5.88 -2.52
CA GLN A 14 6.89 6.90 -3.56
C GLN A 14 8.37 6.99 -3.97
N TYR A 15 9.30 6.89 -3.01
CA TYR A 15 10.74 6.87 -3.29
C TYR A 15 11.14 5.63 -4.11
N LEU A 16 10.69 4.43 -3.71
CA LEU A 16 10.94 3.19 -4.47
C LEU A 16 10.38 3.27 -5.90
N ASN A 17 9.16 3.79 -6.03
CA ASN A 17 8.54 4.01 -7.32
C ASN A 17 9.35 4.98 -8.20
N SER A 18 9.89 6.06 -7.62
CA SER A 18 10.78 6.98 -8.34
C SER A 18 12.09 6.36 -8.82
N MET A 19 12.49 5.23 -8.23
CA MET A 19 13.65 4.44 -8.66
C MET A 19 13.30 3.36 -9.70
N GLY A 20 12.03 3.21 -10.06
CA GLY A 20 11.55 2.09 -10.88
C GLY A 20 11.64 0.75 -10.14
N ILE A 21 11.63 0.75 -8.80
CA ILE A 21 11.55 -0.47 -8.00
C ILE A 21 10.09 -0.86 -7.89
N LEU A 22 9.76 -2.04 -8.43
CA LEU A 22 8.49 -2.69 -8.25
C LEU A 22 8.55 -3.56 -6.99
N LEU A 23 7.56 -3.39 -6.10
CA LEU A 23 7.38 -4.26 -4.95
C LEU A 23 6.77 -5.60 -5.40
N HIS A 24 7.19 -6.71 -4.80
CA HIS A 24 6.61 -8.03 -5.10
C HIS A 24 5.10 -8.02 -4.85
N ASN A 25 4.39 -8.90 -5.56
CA ASN A 25 2.95 -9.08 -5.38
C ASN A 25 2.58 -9.64 -4.00
N ASP A 26 3.56 -10.20 -3.30
CA ASP A 26 3.44 -10.73 -1.94
C ASP A 26 3.89 -9.68 -0.90
N PHE A 27 4.07 -8.42 -1.29
CA PHE A 27 4.40 -7.34 -0.37
C PHE A 27 3.23 -7.05 0.57
N ASP A 28 3.49 -7.12 1.86
CA ASP A 28 2.50 -6.94 2.92
C ASP A 28 3.06 -6.11 4.10
N LEU A 29 2.32 -6.04 5.21
CA LEU A 29 2.79 -5.34 6.41
C LEU A 29 4.01 -5.98 7.08
N ASP A 30 4.25 -7.28 6.91
CA ASP A 30 5.41 -7.96 7.48
C ASP A 30 6.72 -7.54 6.79
N ASP A 31 6.64 -6.92 5.61
CA ASP A 31 7.77 -6.28 4.92
C ASP A 31 8.06 -4.85 5.38
N ILE A 32 7.23 -4.28 6.28
CA ILE A 32 7.34 -2.92 6.79
C ILE A 32 7.78 -2.94 8.26
N TYR A 33 8.98 -2.44 8.52
CA TYR A 33 9.56 -2.38 9.87
C TYR A 33 9.65 -0.95 10.37
N LEU A 34 9.39 -0.76 11.67
CA LEU A 34 9.68 0.48 12.38
C LEU A 34 10.90 0.28 13.26
N ASP A 35 11.85 1.20 13.20
CA ASP A 35 12.93 1.25 14.19
C ASP A 35 12.48 1.93 15.50
N SER A 36 13.38 1.98 16.49
CA SER A 36 13.11 2.59 17.79
C SER A 36 12.78 4.09 17.73
N GLU A 37 13.03 4.75 16.60
CA GLU A 37 12.73 6.16 16.33
C GLU A 37 11.52 6.32 15.40
N CYS A 38 10.78 5.24 15.13
CA CYS A 38 9.65 5.17 14.21
C CYS A 38 10.00 5.49 12.75
N HIS A 39 11.24 5.26 12.33
CA HIS A 39 11.57 5.30 10.90
C HIS A 39 11.08 4.03 10.21
N VAL A 40 10.39 4.23 9.09
CA VAL A 40 9.91 3.15 8.23
C VAL A 40 11.07 2.57 7.43
N LYS A 41 11.19 1.25 7.46
CA LYS A 41 12.11 0.45 6.65
C LYS A 41 11.29 -0.55 5.86
N ILE A 42 11.32 -0.42 4.55
CA ILE A 42 10.70 -1.36 3.63
C ILE A 42 11.77 -2.36 3.20
N VAL A 43 11.48 -3.65 3.33
CA VAL A 43 12.28 -4.71 2.71
C VAL A 43 11.64 -5.00 1.35
N PRO A 44 12.12 -4.42 0.25
CA PRO A 44 11.57 -4.74 -1.05
C PRO A 44 11.94 -6.19 -1.35
N LEU A 45 10.98 -7.10 -1.23
CA LEU A 45 11.01 -8.35 -1.98
C LEU A 45 10.96 -7.91 -3.44
N THR A 46 12.10 -7.92 -4.13
CA THR A 46 12.14 -7.58 -5.55
C THR A 46 11.95 -8.87 -6.32
N SER A 47 10.94 -8.95 -7.19
CA SER A 47 10.86 -9.96 -8.25
C SER A 47 11.99 -9.70 -9.26
N GLY A 48 13.18 -10.23 -8.97
CA GLY A 48 14.31 -10.20 -9.91
C GLY A 48 15.12 -8.89 -9.96
N ALA A 49 16.27 -8.98 -10.63
CA ALA A 49 17.19 -7.86 -10.84
C ALA A 49 16.47 -6.68 -11.52
N PRO A 50 16.94 -5.42 -11.34
CA PRO A 50 16.41 -4.25 -12.04
C PRO A 50 16.62 -4.45 -13.55
N GLY A 51 15.61 -5.02 -14.19
CA GLY A 51 15.50 -5.19 -15.62
C GLY A 51 14.48 -4.18 -16.15
N PRO A 52 14.55 -3.81 -17.43
CA PRO A 52 13.55 -2.97 -18.04
C PRO A 52 12.26 -3.78 -18.16
N TYR A 53 11.43 -3.74 -17.12
CA TYR A 53 10.02 -4.13 -17.22
C TYR A 53 9.37 -3.05 -18.09
N GLU A 54 9.39 -3.25 -19.41
CA GLU A 54 8.84 -2.29 -20.38
C GLU A 54 7.30 -2.29 -20.43
N ASP A 55 6.62 -3.22 -19.74
CA ASP A 55 5.16 -3.41 -19.86
C ASP A 55 4.36 -3.34 -18.55
N GLU A 56 4.99 -3.44 -17.37
CA GLU A 56 4.27 -3.28 -16.09
C GLU A 56 4.56 -1.88 -15.58
N MET A 57 3.53 -1.01 -15.55
CA MET A 57 3.69 0.33 -14.98
C MET A 57 3.86 0.17 -13.46
N PRO A 58 5.07 0.36 -12.91
CA PRO A 58 5.30 0.16 -11.48
C PRO A 58 4.47 1.12 -10.62
N ASP A 59 4.07 2.24 -11.23
CA ASP A 59 3.23 3.27 -10.65
C ASP A 59 1.88 2.73 -10.15
N GLU A 60 1.22 1.83 -10.88
CA GLU A 60 -0.12 1.36 -10.50
C GLU A 60 -0.06 0.27 -9.42
N GLU A 61 0.88 -0.67 -9.53
CA GLU A 61 0.99 -1.80 -8.61
C GLU A 61 1.54 -1.36 -7.24
N ASN A 62 2.53 -0.48 -7.20
CA ASN A 62 3.02 0.08 -5.94
C ASN A 62 1.94 0.93 -5.24
N VAL A 63 1.07 1.62 -6.00
CA VAL A 63 -0.07 2.36 -5.44
C VAL A 63 -1.15 1.42 -4.91
N LEU A 64 -1.38 0.29 -5.59
CA LEU A 64 -2.26 -0.77 -5.10
C LEU A 64 -1.75 -1.32 -3.76
N LEU A 65 -0.47 -1.64 -3.67
CA LEU A 65 0.14 -2.15 -2.45
C LEU A 65 0.09 -1.12 -1.30
N LEU A 66 0.29 0.17 -1.61
CA LEU A 66 0.14 1.24 -0.63
C LEU A 66 -1.29 1.32 -0.06
N GLY A 67 -2.32 1.16 -0.90
CA GLY A 67 -3.70 1.17 -0.42
C GLY A 67 -4.00 -0.04 0.46
N ILE A 68 -3.53 -1.23 0.12
CA ILE A 68 -3.70 -2.43 0.96
C ILE A 68 -3.06 -2.20 2.33
N ALA A 69 -1.78 -1.82 2.36
CA ALA A 69 -1.05 -1.57 3.60
C ALA A 69 -1.71 -0.47 4.46
N PHE A 70 -2.30 0.56 3.82
CA PHE A 70 -3.08 1.55 4.54
C PHE A 70 -4.31 0.94 5.18
N TYR A 71 -5.08 0.12 4.46
CA TYR A 71 -6.30 -0.50 4.96
C TYR A 71 -6.00 -1.40 6.16
N GLU A 72 -5.00 -2.28 6.01
CA GLU A 72 -4.56 -3.20 7.06
C GLU A 72 -4.13 -2.46 8.31
N LEU A 73 -3.27 -1.43 8.17
CA LEU A 73 -2.83 -0.62 9.31
C LEU A 73 -3.96 0.19 9.93
N TYR A 74 -4.89 0.73 9.14
CA TYR A 74 -5.94 1.64 9.64
C TYR A 74 -7.04 0.89 10.38
N PHE A 75 -7.42 -0.27 9.85
CA PHE A 75 -8.51 -1.10 10.37
C PHE A 75 -8.03 -2.25 11.27
N ASP A 76 -6.71 -2.43 11.41
CA ASP A 76 -6.10 -3.53 12.17
C ASP A 76 -6.58 -4.90 11.66
N VAL A 77 -6.49 -5.08 10.33
CA VAL A 77 -6.88 -6.30 9.62
C VAL A 77 -5.70 -6.84 8.81
N ASP A 78 -5.75 -8.13 8.52
CA ASP A 78 -4.80 -8.84 7.66
C ASP A 78 -5.55 -9.18 6.37
N LEU A 79 -5.12 -8.63 5.23
CA LEU A 79 -5.76 -8.80 3.94
C LEU A 79 -4.85 -9.57 2.99
N CYS A 80 -5.34 -10.70 2.48
CA CYS A 80 -4.74 -11.26 1.28
C CYS A 80 -5.17 -10.43 0.06
N ARG A 81 -4.34 -10.38 -0.99
CA ARG A 81 -4.67 -9.68 -2.25
C ARG A 81 -6.03 -10.12 -2.83
N ASP A 82 -6.40 -11.38 -2.62
CA ASP A 82 -7.70 -11.93 -3.06
C ASP A 82 -8.89 -11.38 -2.26
N ASP A 83 -8.67 -10.92 -1.02
CA ASP A 83 -9.71 -10.38 -0.14
C ASP A 83 -10.08 -8.94 -0.49
N ILE A 84 -9.26 -8.23 -1.27
CA ILE A 84 -9.49 -6.82 -1.67
C ILE A 84 -10.84 -6.64 -2.37
N ILE A 85 -11.24 -7.62 -3.18
CA ILE A 85 -12.51 -7.59 -3.91
C ILE A 85 -13.68 -7.64 -2.92
N GLU A 86 -13.54 -8.37 -1.82
CA GLU A 86 -14.54 -8.49 -0.76
C GLU A 86 -14.48 -7.30 0.22
N CYS A 87 -13.30 -6.70 0.40
CA CYS A 87 -13.06 -5.54 1.27
C CYS A 87 -13.40 -4.18 0.66
N LEU A 88 -14.03 -4.15 -0.53
CA LEU A 88 -14.64 -2.94 -1.11
C LEU A 88 -15.74 -2.35 -0.22
N GLU A 89 -16.27 -3.12 0.75
CA GLU A 89 -17.17 -2.60 1.77
C GLU A 89 -16.39 -1.87 2.87
N ARG A 90 -16.74 -0.60 3.09
CA ARG A 90 -16.16 0.25 4.13
C ARG A 90 -16.40 -0.37 5.52
N PRO A 91 -15.36 -0.67 6.30
CA PRO A 91 -15.54 -1.12 7.67
C PRO A 91 -16.23 -0.04 8.51
N SER A 92 -17.09 -0.46 9.43
CA SER A 92 -17.82 0.45 10.31
C SER A 92 -16.95 1.08 11.40
N GLU A 93 -15.84 0.42 11.77
CA GLU A 93 -14.92 0.87 12.81
C GLU A 93 -13.46 0.60 12.40
N PRO A 94 -12.52 1.53 12.66
CA PRO A 94 -12.74 2.90 13.15
C PRO A 94 -13.42 3.83 12.12
N GLU A 95 -14.10 4.88 12.60
CA GLU A 95 -14.75 5.87 11.73
C GLU A 95 -13.70 6.68 10.94
N ILE A 96 -13.53 6.34 9.66
CA ILE A 96 -12.75 7.14 8.71
C ILE A 96 -13.57 8.35 8.26
N SER A 97 -12.95 9.53 8.13
CA SER A 97 -13.68 10.69 7.58
C SER A 97 -14.03 10.46 6.11
N GLU A 98 -15.15 11.04 5.66
CA GLU A 98 -15.54 10.93 4.24
C GLU A 98 -14.46 11.52 3.32
N GLU A 99 -13.74 12.55 3.78
CA GLU A 99 -12.62 13.13 3.04
C GLU A 99 -11.48 12.13 2.82
N LEU A 100 -11.09 11.39 3.87
CA LEU A 100 -10.06 10.37 3.77
C LEU A 100 -10.53 9.16 2.94
N TRP A 101 -11.79 8.75 3.11
CA TRP A 101 -12.40 7.68 2.32
C TRP A 101 -12.53 8.04 0.83
N GLN A 102 -12.79 9.31 0.51
CA GLN A 102 -12.94 9.82 -0.87
C GLN A 102 -11.62 10.25 -1.51
N THR A 103 -10.50 10.12 -0.81
CA THR A 103 -9.18 10.31 -1.43
C THR A 103 -9.10 9.36 -2.63
N LYS A 104 -8.86 9.91 -3.82
CA LYS A 104 -9.15 9.30 -5.14
C LYS A 104 -8.62 7.88 -5.36
N SER A 105 -7.67 7.40 -4.56
CA SER A 105 -7.19 6.01 -4.61
C SER A 105 -8.34 5.01 -4.46
N TRP A 106 -9.22 5.14 -3.46
CA TRP A 106 -10.19 4.07 -3.14
C TRP A 106 -11.33 3.93 -4.15
N ARG A 107 -11.83 5.04 -4.70
CA ARG A 107 -12.96 5.03 -5.65
C ARG A 107 -12.58 4.50 -7.02
N GLU A 108 -11.36 4.77 -7.46
CA GLU A 108 -10.90 4.29 -8.78
C GLU A 108 -10.79 2.75 -8.78
N TRP A 109 -10.58 2.10 -7.64
CA TRP A 109 -10.43 0.64 -7.53
C TRP A 109 -11.76 -0.12 -7.68
N SER A 110 -12.88 0.47 -7.27
CA SER A 110 -14.23 -0.09 -7.46
C SER A 110 -14.74 -0.02 -8.91
N LEU A 111 -14.02 0.69 -9.80
CA LEU A 111 -14.42 0.94 -11.19
C LEU A 111 -13.73 0.01 -12.20
N TRP A 112 -12.80 -0.83 -11.76
CA TRP A 112 -12.19 -1.86 -12.61
C TRP A 112 -12.97 -3.17 -12.49
N LYS A 113 -13.98 -3.32 -13.36
CA LYS A 113 -14.63 -4.58 -13.70
C LYS A 113 -14.06 -5.15 -14.98
#